data_AF-A0A951K2Z3-F1
#
_entry.id   AF-A0A951K2Z3-F1
#
_cell.length_a   1.000
_cell.length_b   1.000
_cell.length_c   1.000
_cell.angle_alpha   90.00
_cell.angle_beta   90.00
_cell.angle_gamma   90.00
#
_symmetry.space_group_name_H-M   'P 1'
#
loop_
_entity.id
_entity.type
_entity.pdbx_description
1 polymer ?
#
loop_
_entity_poly.entity_id
_entity_poly.type
_entity_poly.pdbx_seq_one_letter_code
_entity_poly.pdbx_strand_id
1 'polypeptide(L)' 'MDYDIRDEVPHNLHIVTDNDEEPKTEVQNGPAIQTLSFTNDKPGSYTYVCDVHPQQMKGTLTVS' A
#
# COMPACT_ATOMS: atom_id res chain seq x y z
N MET A 1 5.80 1.19 -7.53
CA MET A 1 6.42 0.59 -6.35
C MET A 1 6.09 -0.90 -6.37
N ASP A 2 7.10 -1.76 -6.28
CA ASP A 2 6.85 -3.20 -6.17
C ASP A 2 6.58 -3.56 -4.70
N TYR A 3 5.54 -4.36 -4.48
CA TYR A 3 5.09 -4.84 -3.19
C TYR A 3 5.16 -6.37 -3.18
N ASP A 4 5.97 -6.91 -2.28
CA ASP A 4 6.28 -8.34 -2.15
C ASP A 4 5.50 -8.93 -0.97
N ILE A 5 4.56 -9.81 -1.29
CA ILE A 5 3.73 -10.55 -0.33
C ILE A 5 4.35 -11.92 -0.14
N ARG A 6 4.93 -12.16 1.04
CA ARG A 6 5.81 -13.32 1.29
C ARG A 6 5.16 -14.50 1.98
N ASP A 7 4.06 -14.28 2.68
CA ASP A 7 3.39 -15.29 3.48
C ASP A 7 2.00 -15.65 2.91
N GLU A 8 1.43 -16.76 3.36
CA GLU A 8 0.13 -17.24 2.89
C GLU A 8 -1.05 -16.46 3.48
N VAL A 9 -0.81 -15.43 4.30
CA VAL A 9 -1.87 -14.55 4.83
C VAL A 9 -2.14 -13.45 3.79
N PRO A 10 -3.42 -13.11 3.52
CA PRO A 10 -3.74 -12.09 2.52
C PRO A 10 -3.32 -10.69 2.96
N HIS A 11 -2.65 -9.96 2.06
CA HIS A 11 -2.24 -8.58 2.27
C HIS A 11 -2.45 -7.72 1.03
N ASN A 12 -2.45 -6.40 1.23
CA ASN A 12 -2.26 -5.42 0.18
C ASN A 12 -1.44 -4.23 0.70
N LEU A 13 -0.99 -3.40 -0.24
CA LEU A 13 -0.48 -2.07 0.04
C LEU A 13 -1.55 -1.05 -0.33
N HIS A 14 -1.98 -0.25 0.63
CA HIS A 14 -2.92 0.85 0.42
C HIS A 14 -2.29 2.15 0.93
N ILE A 15 -2.14 3.14 0.04
CA ILE A 15 -1.65 4.49 0.37
C ILE A 15 -2.85 5.37 0.70
N VAL A 16 -2.93 5.82 1.94
CA VAL A 16 -4.02 6.67 2.43
C VAL A 16 -3.81 8.11 1.95
N THR A 17 -4.80 8.65 1.27
CA THR A 17 -4.76 10.02 0.71
C THR A 17 -6.10 10.71 0.90
N ASP A 18 -6.13 12.04 0.84
CA ASP A 18 -7.38 12.81 0.91
C ASP A 18 -8.18 12.79 -0.41
N ASN A 19 -7.80 11.96 -1.40
CA ASN A 19 -8.46 11.87 -2.70
C ASN A 19 -9.59 10.83 -2.68
N ASP A 20 -10.57 10.99 -3.58
CA ASP A 20 -11.70 10.05 -3.71
C ASP A 20 -11.28 8.63 -4.12
N GLU A 21 -10.12 8.49 -4.77
CA GLU A 21 -9.54 7.20 -5.15
C GLU A 21 -8.15 7.05 -4.53
N GLU A 22 -8.04 6.13 -3.57
CA GLU A 22 -6.79 5.84 -2.87
C GLU A 22 -5.98 4.76 -3.61
N PRO A 23 -4.69 4.99 -3.91
CA PRO A 23 -3.85 4.01 -4.59
C PRO A 23 -3.66 2.75 -3.74
N LYS A 24 -4.03 1.59 -4.29
CA LYS A 24 -3.82 0.31 -3.62
C LYS A 24 -3.58 -0.86 -4.56
N THR A 25 -2.90 -1.89 -4.06
CA THR A 25 -2.83 -3.20 -4.71
C THR A 25 -4.05 -4.05 -4.32
N GLU A 26 -4.24 -5.18 -5.01
CA GLU A 26 -5.27 -6.15 -4.66
C GLU A 26 -4.91 -6.88 -3.36
N VAL A 27 -5.93 -7.31 -2.61
CA VAL A 27 -5.75 -8.20 -1.47
C VAL A 27 -5.43 -9.60 -1.98
N GLN A 28 -4.23 -10.11 -1.66
CA GLN A 28 -3.75 -11.37 -2.20
C GLN A 28 -2.86 -12.12 -1.20
N ASN A 29 -2.91 -13.45 -1.22
CA ASN A 29 -1.99 -14.33 -0.48
C ASN A 29 -0.65 -14.43 -1.22
N GLY A 30 0.45 -14.55 -0.48
CA GLY A 30 1.76 -14.84 -1.03
C GLY A 30 1.98 -16.33 -1.38
N PRO A 31 3.09 -16.65 -2.06
CA PRO A 31 4.10 -15.72 -2.59
C PRO A 31 3.58 -14.98 -3.84
N ALA A 32 3.63 -13.64 -3.81
CA ALA A 32 3.18 -12.80 -4.92
C ALA A 32 3.90 -11.45 -4.93
N ILE A 33 4.14 -10.90 -6.13
CA ILE A 33 4.61 -9.53 -6.30
C ILE A 33 3.55 -8.76 -7.07
N GLN A 34 3.15 -7.61 -6.55
CA GLN A 34 2.27 -6.67 -7.23
C GLN A 34 2.98 -5.33 -7.43
N THR A 35 2.69 -4.63 -8.52
CA THR A 35 3.22 -3.28 -8.76
C THR A 35 2.10 -2.26 -8.58
N LEU A 36 2.28 -1.35 -7.62
CA LEU A 36 1.42 -0.18 -7.47
C LEU A 36 2.00 0.99 -8.26
N SER A 37 1.28 1.45 -9.27
CA SER A 37 1.62 2.63 -10.06
C SER A 37 0.61 3.72 -9.80
N PHE A 38 1.07 4.84 -9.25
CA PHE A 38 0.26 6.04 -9.06
C PHE A 38 1.14 7.28 -9.20
N THR A 39 0.52 8.38 -9.60
CA THR A 39 1.18 9.68 -9.62
C THR A 39 0.83 10.40 -8.32
N ASN A 40 1.85 10.93 -7.66
CA ASN A 40 1.67 11.82 -6.54
C ASN A 40 2.29 13.17 -6.88
N ASP A 41 1.42 14.14 -7.09
CA ASP A 41 1.74 15.51 -7.51
C ASP A 41 2.17 16.40 -6.34
N LYS A 42 2.15 15.88 -5.12
CA LYS A 42 2.57 16.58 -3.91
C LYS A 42 3.67 15.79 -3.19
N PRO A 43 4.89 16.35 -3.06
CA PRO A 43 5.85 15.84 -2.09
C PRO A 43 5.26 15.90 -0.68
N GLY A 44 5.57 14.92 0.16
CA GLY A 44 4.98 14.83 1.49
C GLY A 44 5.13 13.46 2.16
N SER A 45 4.50 13.34 3.32
CA SER A 45 4.45 12.12 4.12
C SER A 45 3.04 11.55 4.08
N TYR A 46 2.91 10.32 3.59
CA TYR A 46 1.64 9.61 3.43
C TYR A 46 1.61 8.41 4.37
N THR A 47 0.44 8.08 4.90
CA THR A 47 0.29 6.82 5.63
C THR A 47 0.06 5.70 4.62
N TYR A 48 0.70 4.55 4.80
CA TYR A 48 0.27 3.33 4.15
C TYR A 48 -0.30 2.36 5.19
N VAL A 49 -1.26 1.54 4.77
CA VAL A 49 -1.88 0.48 5.56
C VAL A 49 -2.02 -0.80 4.74
N CYS A 50 -2.22 -1.93 5.41
CA CYS A 50 -2.85 -3.12 4.84
C CYS A 50 -4.32 -3.12 5.25
N ASP A 51 -5.23 -3.30 4.30
CA ASP A 51 -6.68 -3.27 4.56
C ASP A 51 -7.13 -4.43 5.47
N VAL A 52 -6.42 -5.56 5.41
CA VAL A 52 -6.71 -6.76 6.22
C VAL A 52 -6.17 -6.60 7.65
N HIS A 53 -5.06 -5.88 7.83
CA HIS A 53 -4.36 -5.75 9.12
C HIS A 53 -4.03 -4.28 9.48
N PRO A 54 -5.00 -3.36 9.49
CA PRO A 54 -4.73 -1.92 9.51
C PRO A 54 -4.11 -1.43 10.84
N GLN A 55 -4.23 -2.20 11.92
CA GLN A 55 -3.65 -1.85 13.21
C GLN A 55 -2.19 -2.31 13.36
N GLN A 56 -1.81 -3.38 12.67
CA GLN A 56 -0.50 -4.01 12.76
C GLN A 56 0.42 -3.61 11.60
N MET A 57 -0.14 -3.45 10.41
CA MET A 57 0.57 -3.15 9.18
C MET A 57 0.22 -1.75 8.71
N LYS A 58 0.95 -0.78 9.27
CA LYS A 58 0.86 0.62 8.88
C LYS A 58 2.22 1.27 9.00
N GLY A 59 2.45 2.31 8.21
CA GLY A 59 3.69 3.08 8.27
C GLY A 59 3.63 4.34 7.42
N THR A 60 4.80 4.95 7.23
CA THR A 60 4.94 6.21 6.51
C THR A 60 5.65 5.99 5.17
N LEU A 61 5.05 6.50 4.10
CA LEU A 61 5.67 6.68 2.79
C LEU A 61 6.07 8.15 2.62
N THR A 62 7.37 8.41 2.52
CA THR A 62 7.89 9.75 2.21
C THR A 62 8.10 9.88 0.71
N VAL A 63 7.50 10.92 0.12
CA VAL A 63 7.68 11.32 -1.28
C VAL A 63 8.39 12.67 -1.29
N SER A 64 9.50 12.78 -2.01
CA SER A 64 10.35 13.97 -2.09
C SER A 64 10.57 14.39 -3.54
#